data_AF-A0A397W939-F1
#
_entry.id   AF-A0A397W939-F1
#
_cell.length_a   1.000
_cell.length_b   1.000
_cell.length_c   1.000
_cell.angle_alpha   90.00
_cell.angle_beta   90.00
_cell.angle_gamma   90.00
#
_symmetry.space_group_name_H-M   'P 1'
#
loop_
_entity.id
_entity.type
_entity.pdbx_description
1 polymer ?
#
loop_
_entity_poly.entity_id
_entity_poly.type
_entity_poly.pdbx_seq_one_letter_code
_entity_poly.pdbx_strand_id
1 'polypeptide(L)'
;MEVAALNVGFSLLQKISTKQKLRISINNNHADLSLEFNQYYYTGKCSTAPESVAKRSGKFTAVFEGIINTEGMICYNIMKPSFGYKHLLISWKAQFGYKNEFCVQSSNEQLPENKEEKPKFFKMKHSLNPQSPGYIFKWPKDGETPKAKFMFTATMTDR
;
A
#
# COMPACT_ATOMS: atom_id res chain seq x y z
N MET A 1 -17.31 14.86 -14.89
CA MET A 1 -17.45 14.17 -13.59
C MET A 1 -16.01 13.94 -13.10
N GLU A 2 -15.54 14.72 -12.12
CA GLU A 2 -14.16 14.59 -11.63
C GLU A 2 -13.99 13.27 -10.88
N VAL A 3 -13.12 12.41 -11.39
CA VAL A 3 -12.74 11.16 -10.74
C VAL A 3 -11.60 11.50 -9.78
N ALA A 4 -11.93 11.71 -8.50
CA ALA A 4 -10.92 11.90 -7.48
C ALA A 4 -10.24 10.56 -7.17
N ALA A 5 -8.91 10.52 -7.28
CA ALA A 5 -8.10 9.30 -7.15
C ALA A 5 -7.29 9.27 -5.84
N LEU A 6 -7.07 8.06 -5.29
CA LEU A 6 -6.03 7.80 -4.30
C LEU A 6 -4.75 7.42 -5.05
N ASN A 7 -3.67 8.17 -4.83
CA ASN A 7 -2.37 7.87 -5.43
C ASN A 7 -1.43 7.29 -4.36
N VAL A 8 -0.86 6.12 -4.61
CA VAL A 8 0.07 5.42 -3.73
C VAL A 8 1.42 5.26 -4.42
N GLY A 9 2.40 6.09 -4.07
CA GLY A 9 3.75 6.03 -4.63
C GLY A 9 4.70 5.23 -3.75
N PHE A 10 5.54 4.41 -4.35
CA PHE A 10 6.68 3.75 -3.72
C PHE A 10 7.97 4.30 -4.33
N SER A 11 8.91 4.74 -3.49
CA SER A 11 10.22 5.24 -3.93
C SER A 11 11.34 4.65 -3.08
N LEU A 12 12.43 4.20 -3.71
CA LEU A 12 13.61 3.71 -3.01
C LEU A 12 14.62 4.86 -2.86
N LEU A 13 15.08 5.16 -1.65
CA LEU A 13 15.84 6.41 -1.37
C LEU A 13 17.34 6.27 -1.13
N GLN A 14 17.97 5.11 -1.28
CA GLN A 14 19.44 5.03 -1.18
C GLN A 14 20.00 3.73 -1.77
N LYS A 15 21.06 3.86 -2.57
CA LYS A 15 21.74 2.77 -3.30
C LYS A 15 23.22 2.61 -2.95
N ILE A 16 23.75 3.42 -2.03
CA ILE A 16 25.21 3.54 -1.77
C ILE A 16 25.62 2.85 -0.45
N SER A 17 24.66 2.50 0.40
CA SER A 17 24.88 1.79 1.66
C SER A 17 24.15 0.45 1.59
N THR A 18 24.61 -0.56 2.32
CA THR A 18 23.95 -1.86 2.57
C THR A 18 22.61 -1.74 3.29
N LYS A 19 21.85 -0.67 3.03
CA LYS A 19 20.57 -0.31 3.62
C LYS A 19 19.64 0.12 2.50
N GLN A 20 18.54 -0.60 2.35
CA GLN A 20 17.44 -0.23 1.47
C GLN A 20 16.43 0.63 2.24
N LYS A 21 16.09 1.81 1.70
CA LYS A 21 15.02 2.65 2.25
C LYS A 21 13.85 2.70 1.30
N LEU A 22 12.71 2.15 1.70
CA LEU A 22 11.45 2.26 0.98
C LEU A 22 10.61 3.38 1.58
N ARG A 23 10.25 4.35 0.74
CA ARG A 23 9.30 5.40 1.05
C ARG A 23 7.98 5.09 0.36
N ILE A 24 6.90 5.01 1.15
CA ILE A 24 5.53 4.82 0.69
C ILE A 24 4.78 6.13 0.92
N SER A 25 4.25 6.73 -0.14
CA SER A 25 3.51 7.99 -0.08
C SER A 25 2.07 7.76 -0.52
N ILE A 26 1.10 8.23 0.25
CA ILE A 26 -0.32 8.15 -0.09
C ILE A 26 -0.86 9.57 -0.22
N ASN A 27 -1.49 9.87 -1.35
CA ASN A 27 -2.19 11.12 -1.59
C ASN A 27 -3.67 10.85 -1.86
N ASN A 28 -4.51 11.27 -0.93
CA ASN A 28 -5.95 11.08 -0.94
C ASN A 28 -6.66 12.37 -1.36
N ASN A 29 -6.94 12.47 -2.65
CA ASN A 29 -7.73 13.57 -3.19
C ASN A 29 -9.23 13.27 -3.16
N HIS A 30 -9.65 12.11 -2.66
CA HIS A 30 -11.04 11.70 -2.68
C HIS A 30 -11.87 12.51 -1.66
N ALA A 31 -13.02 13.02 -2.11
CA ALA A 31 -13.80 14.01 -1.37
C ALA A 31 -14.43 13.49 -0.06
N ASP A 32 -14.69 12.18 0.00
CA ASP A 32 -15.46 11.54 1.07
C ASP A 32 -14.80 10.30 1.68
N LEU A 33 -13.59 9.95 1.22
CA LEU A 33 -12.91 8.73 1.67
C LEU A 33 -11.85 9.15 2.66
N SER A 34 -11.92 8.68 3.90
CA SER A 34 -10.79 8.74 4.83
C SER A 34 -10.24 7.33 5.04
N LEU A 35 -8.93 7.23 5.22
CA LEU A 35 -8.23 6.00 5.54
C LEU A 35 -7.75 6.10 6.98
N GLU A 36 -8.26 5.26 7.87
CA GLU A 36 -7.76 5.18 9.24
C GLU A 36 -6.68 4.11 9.32
N PHE A 37 -5.50 4.47 9.83
CA PHE A 37 -4.45 3.50 10.05
C PHE A 37 -4.94 2.45 11.05
N ASN A 38 -4.78 1.18 10.69
CA ASN A 38 -5.18 0.06 11.55
C ASN A 38 -3.92 -0.65 12.08
N GLN A 39 -3.15 -1.26 11.17
CA GLN A 39 -1.96 -1.99 11.54
C GLN A 39 -0.99 -2.15 10.37
N TYR A 40 0.22 -2.63 10.68
CA TYR A 40 1.20 -3.02 9.68
C TYR A 40 1.91 -4.31 10.06
N TYR A 41 2.57 -4.91 9.09
CA TYR A 41 3.58 -5.96 9.20
C TYR A 41 4.79 -5.54 8.38
N TYR A 42 6.02 -5.69 8.89
CA TYR A 42 7.21 -5.48 8.06
C TYR A 42 8.43 -6.20 8.63
N THR A 43 9.42 -6.44 7.76
CA THR A 43 10.76 -6.85 8.13
C THR A 43 11.71 -5.65 8.02
N GLY A 44 12.45 -5.34 9.10
CA GLY A 44 13.41 -4.24 9.15
C GLY A 44 13.19 -3.26 10.30
N LYS A 45 13.46 -1.97 10.08
CA LYS A 45 13.14 -0.84 10.97
C LYS A 45 12.20 0.13 10.28
N CYS A 46 11.26 0.71 11.02
CA CYS A 46 10.42 1.80 10.52
C CYS A 46 10.94 3.12 11.09
N SER A 47 11.35 4.05 10.22
CA SER A 47 11.84 5.37 10.61
C SER A 47 10.73 6.43 10.59
N THR A 48 9.67 6.19 9.83
CA THR A 48 8.45 7.02 9.86
C THR A 48 7.23 6.11 9.81
N ALA A 49 6.50 6.07 10.93
CA ALA A 49 5.35 5.18 11.12
C ALA A 49 4.18 5.55 10.20
N PRO A 50 3.40 4.57 9.72
CA PRO A 50 2.12 4.82 9.06
C PRO A 50 1.14 5.65 9.90
N GLU A 51 0.40 6.55 9.25
CA GLU A 51 -0.63 7.38 9.90
C GLU A 51 -1.90 7.43 9.05
N SER A 52 -3.02 7.77 9.68
CA SER A 52 -4.32 7.94 9.00
C SER A 52 -4.27 9.05 7.95
N VAL A 53 -4.99 8.85 6.84
CA VAL A 53 -5.05 9.77 5.70
C VAL A 53 -6.46 10.34 5.57
N ALA A 54 -6.62 11.63 5.86
CA ALA A 54 -7.89 12.33 5.75
C ALA A 54 -8.40 12.42 4.28
N LYS A 55 -9.71 12.63 4.13
CA LYS A 55 -10.35 13.00 2.86
C LYS A 55 -9.94 14.41 2.40
N ARG A 56 -10.17 14.72 1.11
CA ARG A 56 -9.95 16.06 0.51
C ARG A 56 -8.54 16.61 0.77
N SER A 57 -7.54 15.97 0.17
CA SER A 57 -6.11 16.31 0.21
C SER A 57 -5.30 15.78 1.40
N GLY A 58 -5.72 14.67 2.01
CA GLY A 58 -4.86 13.98 2.97
C GLY A 58 -3.61 13.45 2.28
N LYS A 59 -2.44 13.75 2.83
CA LYS A 59 -1.15 13.24 2.34
C LYS A 59 -0.40 12.62 3.50
N PHE A 60 0.18 11.47 3.24
CA PHE A 60 0.99 10.77 4.22
C PHE A 60 2.21 10.14 3.55
N THR A 61 3.30 9.98 4.30
CA THR A 61 4.53 9.32 3.87
C THR A 61 5.09 8.45 4.99
N ALA A 62 5.17 7.14 4.78
CA ALA A 62 5.91 6.21 5.64
C ALA A 62 7.28 5.90 5.05
N VAL A 63 8.25 5.61 5.93
CA VAL A 63 9.60 5.20 5.54
C VAL A 63 10.00 3.94 6.30
N PHE A 64 10.37 2.93 5.52
CA PHE A 64 10.83 1.62 5.99
C PHE A 64 12.28 1.41 5.57
N GLU A 65 13.10 0.91 6.49
CA GLU A 65 14.50 0.66 6.30
C GLU A 65 14.78 -0.83 6.48
N GLY A 66 15.27 -1.47 5.43
CA GLY A 66 15.84 -2.81 5.45
C GLY A 66 17.36 -2.74 5.34
N ILE A 67 18.07 -3.75 5.84
CA ILE A 67 19.51 -3.87 5.56
C ILE A 67 19.65 -4.33 4.10
N ILE A 68 19.33 -5.60 3.83
CA ILE A 68 19.45 -6.17 2.48
C ILE A 68 18.12 -6.09 1.72
N ASN A 69 17.02 -6.38 2.43
CA ASN A 69 15.67 -6.45 1.88
C ASN A 69 14.71 -5.75 2.85
N THR A 70 13.58 -5.26 2.32
CA THR A 70 12.42 -4.90 3.13
C THR A 70 11.16 -5.45 2.49
N GLU A 71 10.36 -6.13 3.27
CA GLU A 71 9.01 -6.53 2.86
C GLU A 71 8.02 -6.18 3.96
N GLY A 72 6.77 -5.97 3.57
CA GLY A 72 5.75 -5.60 4.52
C GLY A 72 4.42 -5.29 3.89
N MET A 73 3.49 -4.91 4.75
CA MET A 73 2.14 -4.52 4.42
C MET A 73 1.61 -3.49 5.42
N ILE A 74 0.99 -2.44 4.92
CA ILE A 74 0.19 -1.49 5.70
C ILE A 74 -1.29 -1.77 5.44
N CYS A 75 -2.09 -1.75 6.51
CA CYS A 75 -3.53 -1.93 6.47
C CYS A 75 -4.23 -0.68 6.98
N TYR A 76 -5.16 -0.16 6.19
CA TYR A 76 -6.05 0.93 6.58
C TYR A 76 -7.50 0.46 6.64
N ASN A 77 -8.27 0.99 7.57
CA ASN A 77 -9.72 0.94 7.54
C ASN A 77 -10.26 2.00 6.57
N ILE A 78 -11.24 1.63 5.75
CA ILE A 78 -11.93 2.53 4.85
C ILE A 78 -13.11 3.14 5.58
N MET A 79 -13.01 4.43 5.93
CA MET A 79 -14.03 5.14 6.71
C MET A 79 -15.14 5.72 5.82
N LYS A 80 -15.72 4.86 4.97
CA LYS A 80 -16.94 5.16 4.21
C LYS A 80 -17.68 3.84 3.90
N PRO A 81 -18.72 3.51 4.69
CA PRO A 81 -19.41 2.21 4.64
C PRO A 81 -20.03 1.88 3.27
N SER A 82 -20.41 2.91 2.50
CA SER A 82 -21.05 2.76 1.20
C SER A 82 -20.15 2.15 0.10
N PHE A 83 -18.88 1.89 0.39
CA PHE A 83 -17.93 1.34 -0.58
C PHE A 83 -17.83 -0.18 -0.58
N GLY A 84 -18.46 -0.87 0.38
CA GLY A 84 -18.50 -2.33 0.41
C GLY A 84 -17.14 -3.00 0.64
N TYR A 85 -16.11 -2.25 1.01
CA TYR A 85 -14.80 -2.74 1.44
C TYR A 85 -14.45 -2.17 2.80
N LYS A 86 -13.95 -3.00 3.71
CA LYS A 86 -13.53 -2.59 5.05
C LYS A 86 -12.10 -2.09 5.10
N HIS A 87 -11.22 -2.66 4.27
CA HIS A 87 -9.79 -2.45 4.38
C HIS A 87 -9.12 -2.12 3.04
N LEU A 88 -8.10 -1.27 3.10
CA LEU A 88 -7.11 -1.07 2.05
C LEU A 88 -5.78 -1.67 2.50
N LEU A 89 -5.22 -2.55 1.67
CA LEU A 89 -3.96 -3.25 1.90
C LEU A 89 -2.92 -2.75 0.90
N ILE A 90 -1.76 -2.34 1.41
CA ILE A 90 -0.62 -1.87 0.60
C ILE A 90 0.59 -2.69 1.01
N SER A 91 1.07 -3.56 0.14
CA SER A 91 2.17 -4.49 0.44
C SER A 91 3.33 -4.36 -0.55
N TRP A 92 4.52 -4.73 -0.11
CA TRP A 92 5.75 -4.62 -0.91
C TRP A 92 6.74 -5.73 -0.60
N LYS A 93 7.62 -5.97 -1.56
CA LYS A 93 8.91 -6.64 -1.42
C LYS A 93 9.93 -5.83 -2.20
N ALA A 94 10.85 -5.18 -1.48
CA ALA A 94 12.04 -4.59 -2.05
C ALA A 94 13.22 -5.49 -1.69
N GLN A 95 13.89 -6.03 -2.72
CA GLN A 95 14.92 -7.05 -2.54
C GLN A 95 16.17 -6.71 -3.31
N PHE A 96 17.34 -6.92 -2.71
CA PHE A 96 18.59 -6.76 -3.42
C PHE A 96 18.81 -7.92 -4.40
N GLY A 97 19.14 -7.61 -5.65
CA GLY A 97 19.40 -8.61 -6.68
C GLY A 97 18.15 -9.21 -7.35
N TYR A 98 16.96 -8.91 -6.85
CA TYR A 98 15.67 -9.34 -7.43
C TYR A 98 14.85 -8.13 -7.88
N LYS A 99 13.82 -8.38 -8.70
CA LYS A 99 12.85 -7.34 -9.05
C LYS A 99 12.03 -7.00 -7.82
N ASN A 100 11.78 -5.71 -7.62
CA ASN A 100 10.86 -5.31 -6.55
C ASN A 100 9.43 -5.70 -6.92
N GLU A 101 8.57 -5.79 -5.91
CA GLU A 101 7.15 -6.09 -6.09
C GLU A 101 6.33 -5.21 -5.16
N PHE A 102 5.15 -4.78 -5.61
CA PHE A 102 4.16 -4.13 -4.76
C PHE A 102 2.75 -4.64 -5.09
N CYS A 103 1.84 -4.50 -4.14
CA CYS A 103 0.44 -4.82 -4.37
C CYS A 103 -0.47 -3.88 -3.56
N VAL A 104 -1.54 -3.41 -4.20
CA VAL A 104 -2.59 -2.59 -3.57
C VAL A 104 -3.92 -3.32 -3.77
N GLN A 105 -4.63 -3.60 -2.67
CA GLN A 105 -5.87 -4.38 -2.68
C GLN A 105 -6.88 -3.81 -1.70
N SER A 106 -8.17 -3.90 -2.03
CA SER A 106 -9.26 -3.70 -1.07
C SER A 106 -9.77 -5.05 -0.55
N SER A 107 -10.08 -5.16 0.75
CA SER A 107 -10.50 -6.40 1.39
C SER A 107 -11.67 -6.19 2.37
N ASN A 108 -12.49 -7.23 2.53
CA ASN A 108 -13.50 -7.36 3.58
C ASN A 108 -13.14 -8.38 4.66
N GLU A 109 -12.04 -9.12 4.45
CA GLU A 109 -11.59 -10.13 5.37
C GLU A 109 -11.13 -9.52 6.69
N GLN A 110 -11.34 -10.27 7.76
CA GLN A 110 -10.83 -9.91 9.07
C GLN A 110 -9.31 -9.86 9.03
N LEU A 111 -8.75 -8.78 9.56
CA LEU A 111 -7.31 -8.62 9.66
C LEU A 111 -6.76 -9.46 10.82
N PRO A 112 -5.59 -10.09 10.67
CA PRO A 112 -4.98 -10.89 11.72
C PRO A 112 -4.54 -10.00 12.90
N GLU A 113 -4.89 -10.37 14.11
CA GLU A 113 -4.51 -9.63 15.33
C GLU A 113 -3.17 -10.10 15.88
N ASN A 114 -2.92 -11.41 15.85
CA ASN A 114 -1.70 -12.00 16.40
C ASN A 114 -0.48 -11.77 15.49
N LYS A 115 0.72 -11.74 16.08
CA LYS A 115 1.96 -11.47 15.34
C LYS A 115 2.37 -12.62 14.41
N GLU A 116 1.89 -13.83 14.67
CA GLU A 116 2.28 -15.04 13.93
C GLU A 116 1.50 -15.24 12.61
N GLU A 117 0.26 -14.75 12.53
CA GLU A 117 -0.57 -14.81 11.32
C GLU A 117 -0.26 -13.68 10.35
N LYS A 118 0.21 -12.52 10.83
CA LYS A 118 0.55 -11.37 9.99
C LYS A 118 1.47 -11.72 8.81
N PRO A 119 2.58 -12.48 8.99
CA PRO A 119 3.40 -12.94 7.87
C PRO A 119 2.66 -13.86 6.90
N LYS A 120 1.79 -14.75 7.39
CA LYS A 120 1.02 -15.69 6.55
C LYS A 120 0.00 -14.94 5.70
N PHE A 121 -0.72 -14.01 6.33
CA PHE A 121 -1.68 -13.13 5.67
C PHE A 121 -1.00 -12.24 4.62
N PHE A 122 0.16 -11.65 4.95
CA PHE A 122 0.98 -10.92 3.98
C PHE A 122 1.32 -11.78 2.77
N LYS A 123 1.88 -12.99 2.97
CA LYS A 123 2.25 -13.90 1.87
C LYS A 123 1.05 -14.21 0.98
N MET A 124 -0.07 -14.57 1.59
CA MET A 124 -1.32 -14.88 0.89
C MET A 124 -1.82 -13.69 0.05
N LYS A 125 -1.88 -12.49 0.62
CA LYS A 125 -2.39 -11.30 -0.09
C LYS A 125 -1.46 -10.83 -1.17
N HIS A 126 -0.16 -10.78 -0.89
CA HIS A 126 0.84 -10.30 -1.84
C HIS A 126 0.94 -11.21 -3.07
N SER A 127 0.79 -12.53 -2.91
CA SER A 127 0.87 -13.48 -4.03
C SER A 127 -0.30 -13.42 -5.00
N LEU A 128 -1.44 -12.83 -4.64
CA LEU A 128 -2.62 -12.80 -5.50
C LEU A 128 -2.43 -11.92 -6.74
N ASN A 129 -1.70 -10.80 -6.61
CA ASN A 129 -1.55 -9.85 -7.71
C ASN A 129 -0.31 -8.96 -7.58
N PRO A 130 0.91 -9.54 -7.45
CA PRO A 130 2.13 -8.75 -7.33
C PRO A 130 2.37 -7.94 -8.62
N GLN A 131 2.74 -6.67 -8.47
CA GLN A 131 3.03 -5.76 -9.56
C GLN A 131 4.50 -5.40 -9.56
N SER A 132 5.10 -5.38 -10.76
CA SER A 132 6.48 -4.94 -10.95
C SER A 132 6.59 -3.41 -10.96
N PRO A 133 7.78 -2.85 -10.68
CA PRO A 133 8.10 -1.45 -10.86
C PRO A 133 7.72 -0.91 -12.23
N GLY A 134 7.34 0.36 -12.28
CA GLY A 134 6.79 1.00 -13.47
C GLY A 134 5.34 0.61 -13.81
N TYR A 135 4.78 -0.42 -13.19
CA TYR A 135 3.36 -0.73 -13.36
C TYR A 135 2.49 0.36 -12.73
N ILE A 136 1.48 0.81 -13.46
CA ILE A 136 0.45 1.72 -12.97
C ILE A 136 -0.78 0.88 -12.64
N PHE A 137 -0.93 0.50 -11.37
CA PHE A 137 -2.13 -0.20 -10.94
C PHE A 137 -3.31 0.76 -10.98
N LYS A 138 -4.36 0.40 -11.74
CA LYS A 138 -5.65 1.10 -11.77
C LYS A 138 -6.74 0.13 -11.32
N TRP A 139 -7.64 0.63 -10.48
CA TRP A 139 -8.84 -0.07 -10.07
C TRP A 139 -10.07 0.84 -10.24
N PRO A 140 -11.27 0.33 -10.56
CA PRO A 140 -11.52 -1.05 -11.04
C PRO A 140 -10.78 -1.35 -12.34
N LYS A 141 -10.58 -2.63 -12.65
CA LYS A 141 -9.98 -3.04 -13.94
C LYS A 141 -10.93 -2.69 -15.09
N ASP A 142 -10.39 -2.49 -16.29
CA ASP A 142 -11.21 -2.17 -17.47
C ASP A 142 -12.31 -3.24 -17.67
N GLY A 143 -13.57 -2.79 -17.72
CA GLY A 143 -14.75 -3.66 -17.86
C GLY A 143 -15.43 -4.07 -16.55
N GLU A 144 -14.81 -3.86 -15.39
CA GLU A 144 -15.49 -4.01 -14.10
C GLU A 144 -16.31 -2.76 -13.81
N THR A 145 -17.63 -2.93 -13.61
CA THR A 145 -18.47 -1.83 -13.14
C THR A 145 -18.04 -1.49 -11.72
N PRO A 146 -17.57 -0.25 -11.43
CA PRO A 146 -17.23 0.12 -10.08
C PRO A 146 -18.49 0.04 -9.23
N LYS A 147 -18.64 -1.01 -8.42
CA LYS A 147 -19.56 -0.97 -7.28
C LYS A 147 -19.18 0.17 -6.32
N ALA A 148 -17.93 0.63 -6.41
CA ALA A 148 -17.39 1.77 -5.70
C ALA A 148 -16.53 2.67 -6.61
N LYS A 149 -16.77 3.99 -6.56
CA LYS A 149 -16.16 5.03 -7.41
C LYS A 149 -14.73 5.43 -6.99
N PHE A 150 -13.82 4.50 -6.78
CA PHE A 150 -12.44 4.85 -6.44
C PHE A 150 -11.45 4.37 -7.49
N MET A 151 -10.47 5.23 -7.78
CA MET A 151 -9.29 4.88 -8.58
C MET A 151 -8.07 4.90 -7.67
N PHE A 152 -7.39 3.76 -7.58
CA PHE A 152 -6.04 3.71 -7.06
C PHE A 152 -5.07 3.89 -8.23
N THR A 153 -4.04 4.71 -8.05
CA THR A 153 -2.88 4.71 -8.93
C THR A 153 -1.68 4.36 -8.08
N ALA A 154 -0.96 3.29 -8.40
CA ALA A 154 0.25 2.94 -7.68
C ALA A 154 1.43 2.69 -8.60
N THR A 155 2.61 3.18 -8.19
CA THR A 155 3.86 3.06 -8.94
C THR A 155 5.01 2.78 -8.00
N MET A 156 5.91 1.89 -8.39
CA MET A 156 7.18 1.64 -7.71
C MET A 156 8.35 1.91 -8.64
N THR A 157 9.38 2.59 -8.14
CA THR A 157 10.63 2.82 -8.88
C THR A 157 11.55 1.60 -8.79
N ASP A 158 12.21 1.23 -9.90
CA ASP A 158 13.04 0.02 -9.93
C ASP A 158 14.50 0.24 -9.48
N ARG A 159 14.92 1.49 -9.30
CA ARG A 159 16.15 1.98 -8.64
C ARG A 159 16.26 3.48 -8.84
#